data_AF-B5CKQ3-F1
#
_entry.id   AF-B5CKQ3-F1
#
_cell.length_a   1.000
_cell.length_b   1.000
_cell.length_c   1.000
_cell.angle_alpha   90.00
_cell.angle_beta   90.00
_cell.angle_gamma   90.00
#
_symmetry.space_group_name_H-M   'P 1'
#
loop_
_entity.id
_entity.type
_entity.pdbx_description
1 polymer ?
#
loop_
_entity_poly.entity_id
_entity_poly.type
_entity_poly.pdbx_seq_one_letter_code
_entity_poly.pdbx_strand_id
1 'polypeptide(L)'
;MEEKNMSNQRKILHDDRNGLDYVLAGDYYLPVLSLSKETRPIGYWGMLRKEYMKNYKSGMYSYLLLTGKLDSYLADMNEQAQEQYELIEAQIRSA
;
A
#
# COMPACT_ATOMS: atom_id res chain seq x y z
N MET A 1 -23.23 18.11 33.05
CA MET A 1 -23.18 16.84 32.30
C MET A 1 -22.89 17.06 30.81
N GLU A 2 -22.32 18.22 30.42
CA GLU A 2 -22.06 18.61 29.01
C GLU A 2 -20.56 18.63 28.62
N GLU A 3 -19.64 18.61 29.59
CA GLU A 3 -18.18 18.69 29.31
C GLU A 3 -17.65 17.48 28.53
N LYS A 4 -18.25 16.29 28.69
CA LYS A 4 -17.84 15.08 27.97
C LYS A 4 -18.12 15.14 26.46
N ASN A 5 -19.07 15.96 26.00
CA ASN A 5 -19.40 16.05 24.57
C ASN A 5 -18.49 17.04 23.82
N MET A 6 -17.99 18.10 24.48
CA MET A 6 -17.05 19.07 23.91
C MET A 6 -15.59 18.55 23.85
N SER A 7 -15.25 17.56 24.68
CA SER A 7 -13.91 16.96 24.69
C SER A 7 -13.61 16.09 23.46
N ASN A 8 -14.65 15.59 22.79
CA ASN A 8 -14.49 14.71 21.63
C ASN A 8 -14.35 15.46 20.30
N GLN A 9 -14.74 16.75 20.24
CA GLN A 9 -14.67 17.56 19.02
C GLN A 9 -13.27 18.15 18.74
N ARG A 10 -12.33 18.12 19.71
CA ARG A 10 -10.95 18.64 19.54
C ARG A 10 -9.92 17.56 19.19
N LYS A 11 -10.35 16.40 18.69
CA LYS A 11 -9.45 15.28 18.40
C LYS A 11 -8.91 15.29 16.97
N ILE A 12 -9.64 15.89 16.03
CA ILE A 12 -9.27 15.91 14.61
C ILE A 12 -9.34 17.36 14.11
N LEU A 13 -8.28 17.80 13.43
CA LEU A 13 -8.12 19.11 12.82
C LEU A 13 -7.79 18.93 11.34
N HIS A 14 -8.55 19.54 10.43
CA HIS A 14 -8.23 19.59 9.00
C HIS A 14 -7.52 20.92 8.68
N ASP A 15 -6.42 20.90 7.91
CA ASP A 15 -5.71 22.11 7.46
C ASP A 15 -5.87 22.29 5.94
N ASP A 16 -6.75 23.20 5.54
CA ASP A 16 -7.05 23.51 4.13
C ASP A 16 -5.81 23.96 3.32
N ARG A 17 -4.74 24.44 3.99
CA ARG A 17 -3.52 24.93 3.30
C ARG A 17 -2.66 23.81 2.75
N ASN A 18 -2.68 22.63 3.38
CA ASN A 18 -1.92 21.46 2.96
C ASN A 18 -2.80 20.22 2.68
N GLY A 19 -4.10 20.30 2.97
CA GLY A 19 -5.08 19.24 2.75
C GLY A 19 -4.94 18.04 3.69
N LEU A 20 -4.18 18.17 4.79
CA LEU A 20 -3.95 17.08 5.74
C LEU A 20 -4.90 17.16 6.92
N ASP A 21 -5.32 15.99 7.37
CA ASP A 21 -5.94 15.79 8.67
C ASP A 21 -4.86 15.62 9.74
N TYR A 22 -5.15 16.10 10.94
CA TYR A 22 -4.29 15.98 12.11
C TYR A 22 -5.07 15.39 13.27
N VAL A 23 -4.46 14.49 14.02
CA VAL A 23 -5.02 13.91 15.24
C VAL A 23 -4.28 14.41 16.46
N LEU A 24 -5.01 14.74 17.52
CA LEU A 24 -4.42 15.14 18.80
C LEU A 24 -3.80 13.91 19.49
N ALA A 25 -2.49 13.93 19.68
CA ALA A 25 -1.70 12.94 20.39
C ALA A 25 -0.92 13.62 21.53
N GLY A 26 -1.42 13.51 22.76
CA GLY A 26 -0.91 14.28 23.89
C GLY A 26 -1.20 15.77 23.70
N ASP A 27 -0.15 16.59 23.75
CA ASP A 27 -0.23 18.05 23.58
C ASP A 27 0.01 18.51 22.12
N TYR A 28 0.18 17.57 21.18
CA TYR A 28 0.55 17.86 19.79
C TYR A 28 -0.45 17.30 18.79
N TYR A 29 -0.59 18.02 17.67
CA TYR A 29 -1.31 17.53 16.49
C TYR A 29 -0.34 16.82 15.55
N LEU A 30 -0.59 15.54 15.30
CA LEU A 30 0.20 14.73 14.36
C LEU A 30 -0.57 14.54 13.06
N PRO A 31 0.07 14.70 11.88
CA PRO A 31 -0.59 14.50 10.61
C PRO A 31 -1.00 13.04 10.44
N VAL A 32 -2.21 12.82 9.93
CA VAL A 32 -2.71 11.52 9.54
C VAL A 32 -2.09 11.18 8.18
N LEU A 33 -1.03 10.38 8.22
CA LEU A 33 -0.36 9.88 7.02
C LEU A 33 -0.92 8.49 6.69
N SER A 34 -1.68 8.38 5.61
CA SER A 34 -2.15 7.09 5.09
C SER A 34 -1.55 6.84 3.70
N LEU A 35 -1.00 5.64 3.50
CA LEU A 35 -0.69 5.14 2.17
C LEU A 35 -1.95 4.56 1.54
N SER A 36 -2.10 4.70 0.22
CA SER A 36 -3.14 3.98 -0.51
C SER A 36 -2.93 2.48 -0.30
N LYS A 37 -3.96 1.81 0.22
CA LYS A 37 -3.90 0.38 0.47
C LYS A 37 -4.07 -0.36 -0.85
N GLU A 38 -3.06 -1.15 -1.23
CA GLU A 38 -3.23 -2.13 -2.30
C GLU A 38 -4.19 -3.22 -1.82
N THR A 39 -5.22 -3.48 -2.62
CA THR A 39 -6.30 -4.41 -2.28
C THR A 39 -6.16 -5.74 -2.99
N ARG A 40 -5.42 -5.76 -4.09
CA ARG A 40 -5.15 -6.97 -4.86
C ARG A 40 -4.23 -7.91 -4.08
N PRO A 41 -4.38 -9.24 -4.27
CA PRO A 41 -3.46 -10.19 -3.68
C PRO A 41 -2.09 -10.07 -4.32
N ILE A 42 -1.05 -9.94 -3.49
CA ILE A 42 0.34 -10.06 -3.97
C ILE A 42 0.60 -11.47 -4.52
N GLY A 43 -0.03 -12.50 -3.95
CA GLY A 43 0.06 -13.87 -4.45
C GLY A 43 1.46 -14.49 -4.36
N TYR A 44 1.60 -15.71 -4.91
CA TYR A 44 2.83 -16.50 -4.81
C TYR A 44 3.98 -15.88 -5.62
N TRP A 45 3.72 -15.52 -6.88
CA TRP A 45 4.72 -14.92 -7.76
C TRP A 45 5.18 -13.56 -7.23
N GLY A 46 4.24 -12.75 -6.71
CA GLY A 46 4.50 -11.55 -5.91
C GLY A 46 5.55 -11.72 -4.84
N MET A 47 5.34 -12.71 -3.97
CA MET A 47 6.23 -12.98 -2.84
C MET A 47 7.62 -13.42 -3.30
N LEU A 48 7.72 -14.28 -4.32
CA LEU A 48 9.01 -14.68 -4.90
C LEU A 48 9.77 -13.48 -5.46
N ARG A 49 9.10 -12.60 -6.20
CA ARG A 49 9.72 -11.39 -6.75
C ARG A 49 10.21 -10.45 -5.65
N LYS A 50 9.44 -10.30 -4.58
CA LYS A 50 9.82 -9.50 -3.41
C LYS A 50 11.11 -10.00 -2.78
N GLU A 51 11.22 -11.32 -2.58
CA GLU A 51 12.41 -11.94 -2.01
C GLU A 51 13.63 -11.78 -2.92
N TYR A 52 13.46 -12.04 -4.22
CA TYR A 52 14.50 -11.79 -5.21
C TYR A 52 14.98 -10.33 -5.19
N MET A 53 14.05 -9.37 -5.15
CA MET A 53 14.40 -7.95 -5.13
C MET A 53 15.15 -7.55 -3.86
N LYS A 54 14.75 -8.07 -2.70
CA LYS A 54 15.45 -7.83 -1.43
C LYS A 54 16.90 -8.33 -1.48
N ASN A 55 17.10 -9.54 -1.99
CA ASN A 55 18.40 -10.21 -1.95
C ASN A 55 19.35 -9.75 -3.07
N TYR A 56 18.82 -9.37 -4.24
CA TYR A 56 19.64 -9.15 -5.45
C TYR A 56 19.39 -7.82 -6.17
N LYS A 57 18.33 -7.07 -5.83
CA LYS A 57 17.99 -5.78 -6.45
C LYS A 57 17.61 -4.74 -5.40
N SER A 58 18.43 -4.62 -4.36
CA SER A 58 18.18 -3.78 -3.19
C SER A 58 17.84 -2.32 -3.54
N GLY A 59 18.49 -1.73 -4.54
CA GLY A 59 18.17 -0.36 -4.99
C GLY A 59 16.73 -0.21 -5.50
N MET A 60 16.26 -1.16 -6.31
CA MET A 60 14.88 -1.17 -6.81
C MET A 60 13.88 -1.45 -5.69
N TYR A 61 14.21 -2.40 -4.80
CA TYR A 61 13.39 -2.69 -3.62
C TYR A 61 13.22 -1.45 -2.74
N SER A 62 14.31 -0.78 -2.39
CA SER A 62 14.29 0.43 -1.55
C SER A 62 13.55 1.56 -2.24
N TYR A 63 13.75 1.77 -3.54
CA TYR A 63 13.00 2.78 -4.29
C TYR A 63 11.47 2.56 -4.22
N LEU A 64 11.00 1.34 -4.51
CA LEU A 64 9.58 1.02 -4.48
C LEU A 64 9.00 1.08 -3.05
N LEU A 65 9.78 0.65 -2.05
CA LEU A 65 9.37 0.71 -0.65
C LEU A 65 9.21 2.17 -0.18
N LEU A 66 10.20 3.02 -0.45
CA LEU A 66 10.21 4.43 -0.02
C LEU A 66 9.19 5.28 -0.76
N THR A 67 8.82 4.89 -1.98
CA THR A 67 7.77 5.57 -2.75
C THR A 67 6.36 5.04 -2.45
N GLY A 68 6.22 4.02 -1.59
CA GLY A 68 4.92 3.41 -1.27
C GLY A 68 4.32 2.61 -2.43
N LYS A 69 5.11 2.25 -3.46
CA LYS A 69 4.66 1.56 -4.69
C LYS A 69 4.98 0.07 -4.71
N LEU A 70 5.56 -0.46 -3.64
CA LEU A 70 6.00 -1.86 -3.61
C LEU A 70 4.84 -2.83 -3.76
N ASP A 71 3.77 -2.67 -2.99
CA ASP A 71 2.68 -3.65 -2.98
C ASP A 71 1.93 -3.67 -4.31
N SER A 72 1.68 -2.50 -4.92
CA SER A 72 1.06 -2.42 -6.25
C SER A 72 1.91 -3.05 -7.34
N TYR A 73 3.23 -2.81 -7.32
CA TYR A 73 4.16 -3.44 -8.26
C TYR A 73 4.15 -4.98 -8.15
N LEU A 74 4.09 -5.50 -6.93
CA LEU A 74 4.07 -6.95 -6.71
C LEU A 74 2.73 -7.57 -7.11
N ALA A 75 1.61 -6.87 -6.90
CA ALA A 75 0.29 -7.28 -7.37
C ALA A 75 0.23 -7.32 -8.90
N ASP A 76 0.70 -6.27 -9.59
CA ASP A 76 0.77 -6.22 -11.07
C ASP A 76 1.52 -7.42 -11.62
N MET A 77 2.67 -7.74 -11.02
CA MET A 77 3.52 -8.83 -11.50
C MET A 77 2.92 -10.21 -11.21
N ASN A 78 2.11 -10.35 -10.15
CA ASN A 78 1.36 -11.57 -9.89
C ASN A 78 0.21 -11.76 -10.89
N GLU A 79 -0.53 -10.70 -11.21
CA GLU A 79 -1.56 -10.73 -12.26
C GLU A 79 -0.96 -11.09 -13.61
N GLN A 80 0.15 -10.46 -14.00
CA GLN A 80 0.87 -10.79 -15.24
C GLN A 80 1.30 -12.25 -15.28
N ALA A 81 1.83 -12.79 -14.17
CA ALA A 81 2.22 -14.20 -14.11
C ALA A 81 1.02 -15.14 -14.30
N GLN A 82 -0.13 -14.79 -13.71
CA GLN A 82 -1.36 -15.56 -13.83
C GLN A 82 -1.92 -15.51 -15.27
N GLU A 83 -1.97 -14.32 -15.88
CA GLU A 83 -2.41 -14.14 -17.27
C GLU A 83 -1.55 -14.96 -18.25
N GLN A 84 -0.23 -14.94 -18.07
CA GLN A 84 0.69 -15.72 -18.90
C GLN A 84 0.48 -17.22 -18.73
N TYR A 85 0.24 -17.68 -17.50
CA TYR A 85 -0.07 -19.07 -17.22
C TYR A 85 -1.34 -19.53 -17.95
N GLU A 86 -2.42 -18.77 -17.82
CA GLU A 86 -3.71 -19.07 -18.45
C GLU A 86 -3.61 -19.06 -19.98
N LEU A 87 -2.86 -18.12 -20.54
CA LEU A 87 -2.60 -18.05 -21.98
C LEU A 87 -1.89 -19.31 -22.50
N ILE A 88 -0.81 -19.74 -21.81
CA ILE A 88 -0.04 -20.92 -22.19
C ILE A 88 -0.87 -22.19 -22.03
N GLU A 89 -1.65 -22.30 -20.95
CA GLU A 89 -2.53 -23.45 -20.72
C GLU A 89 -3.57 -23.58 -21.84
N ALA A 90 -4.19 -22.47 -22.23
CA ALA A 90 -5.18 -22.44 -23.32
C ALA A 90 -4.55 -22.87 -24.66
N GLN A 91 -3.34 -22.38 -24.96
CA GLN A 91 -2.62 -22.76 -26.17
C GLN A 91 -2.30 -24.25 -26.22
N ILE A 92 -1.80 -24.82 -25.11
CA ILE A 92 -1.47 -26.25 -25.01
C ILE A 92 -2.73 -27.11 -25.16
N ARG A 93 -3.86 -26.70 -24.57
CA ARG A 93 -5.13 -27.44 -24.68
C ARG A 93 -5.70 -27.44 -26.10
N SER A 94 -5.41 -26.39 -26.88
CA SER A 94 -5.87 -26.25 -28.26
C SER A 94 -4.97 -26.92 -29.31
N ALA A 95 -3.81 -27.46 -28.88
CA ALA A 95 -2.84 -28.17 -29.72
C ALA A 95 -3.13 -29.68 -29.76
#